data_AF-A0AAX4K1C8-F1
#
_entry.id   AF-A0AAX4K1C8-F1
#
_cell.length_a   1.000
_cell.length_b   1.000
_cell.length_c   1.000
_cell.angle_alpha   90.00
_cell.angle_beta   90.00
_cell.angle_gamma   90.00
#
_symmetry.space_group_name_H-M   'P 1'
#
loop_
_entity.id
_entity.type
_entity.pdbx_description
1 polymer ?
#
loop_
_entity_poly.entity_id
_entity_poly.type
_entity_poly.pdbx_seq_one_letter_code
_entity_poly.pdbx_strand_id
1 'polypeptide(L)'
;MSLNRQSISSDLNHLLSLPSSTITSLLDSSNTSNEPTSTKTSSYSITTNNDSAIEVLNSFSSSKATHEESQQLIKAYISEMNQAKHLEKSGEIDKLGQKIDILRDKGQNLESTLNEVKV
;
A
#
# COMPACT_ATOMS: atom_id res chain seq x y z
N MET A 1 38.15 -6.52 9.01
CA MET A 1 37.92 -6.86 7.59
C MET A 1 37.56 -5.58 6.85
N SER A 2 38.50 -5.01 6.08
CA SER A 2 38.25 -3.78 5.32
C SER A 2 37.59 -4.16 3.99
N LEU A 3 36.30 -3.87 3.84
CA LEU A 3 35.54 -4.16 2.62
C LEU A 3 35.75 -3.02 1.62
N ASN A 4 36.85 -3.07 0.89
CA ASN A 4 37.16 -2.11 -0.15
C ASN A 4 36.28 -2.41 -1.38
N ARG A 5 35.11 -1.75 -1.48
CA ARG A 5 34.21 -1.88 -2.64
C ARG A 5 34.85 -1.27 -3.87
N GLN A 6 35.40 -2.11 -4.75
CA GLN A 6 36.17 -1.65 -5.92
C GLN A 6 35.27 -1.07 -7.03
N SER A 7 34.05 -1.55 -7.22
CA SER A 7 33.00 -0.91 -8.03
C SER A 7 31.72 -1.76 -8.05
N ILE A 8 30.54 -1.12 -8.18
CA ILE A 8 29.24 -1.81 -8.28
C ILE A 8 29.20 -2.77 -9.48
N SER A 9 29.86 -2.41 -10.58
CA SER A 9 29.95 -3.28 -11.76
C SER A 9 30.71 -4.58 -11.50
N SER A 10 31.75 -4.53 -10.67
CA SER A 10 32.50 -5.72 -10.25
C SER A 10 31.66 -6.62 -9.34
N ASP A 11 30.90 -6.03 -8.42
CA ASP A 11 30.02 -6.75 -7.51
C ASP A 11 28.89 -7.46 -8.27
N LEU A 12 28.29 -6.80 -9.27
CA LEU A 12 27.25 -7.40 -10.11
C LEU A 12 27.78 -8.56 -10.95
N ASN A 13 28.98 -8.43 -11.53
CA ASN A 13 29.60 -9.53 -12.28
C ASN A 13 29.95 -10.71 -11.36
N HIS A 14 30.37 -10.44 -10.12
CA HIS A 14 30.59 -11.50 -9.14
C HIS A 14 29.29 -12.21 -8.78
N LEU A 15 28.19 -11.47 -8.54
CA LEU A 15 26.87 -12.05 -8.28
C LEU A 15 26.35 -12.89 -9.45
N LEU A 16 26.61 -12.46 -10.69
CA LEU A 16 26.23 -13.19 -11.89
C LEU A 16 27.07 -14.45 -12.11
N SER A 17 28.29 -14.48 -11.58
CA SER A 17 29.21 -15.63 -11.67
C SER A 17 28.96 -16.70 -10.62
N LEU A 18 28.09 -16.46 -9.63
CA LEU A 18 27.82 -17.42 -8.57
C LEU A 18 26.94 -18.57 -9.09
N PRO A 19 27.21 -19.81 -8.65
CA PRO A 19 26.33 -20.94 -8.91
C PRO A 19 24.94 -20.69 -8.32
N SER A 20 23.90 -21.14 -9.02
CA SER A 20 22.51 -20.97 -8.58
C SER A 20 22.26 -21.57 -7.20
N SER A 21 22.98 -22.63 -6.80
CA SER A 21 22.89 -23.24 -5.47
C SER A 21 23.34 -22.30 -4.34
N THR A 22 24.32 -21.44 -4.59
CA THR A 22 24.80 -20.44 -3.63
C THR A 22 23.77 -19.32 -3.45
N ILE A 23 23.11 -18.93 -4.54
CA ILE A 23 22.00 -17.96 -4.52
C ILE A 23 20.81 -18.54 -3.74
N THR A 24 20.45 -19.80 -4.00
CA THR A 24 19.39 -20.49 -3.26
C THR A 24 19.71 -20.61 -1.77
N SER A 25 20.95 -20.92 -1.39
CA SER A 25 21.36 -21.00 0.02
C SER A 25 21.32 -19.64 0.74
N LEU A 26 21.64 -18.54 0.06
CA LEU A 26 21.51 -17.19 0.61
C LEU A 26 20.04 -16.79 0.80
N LEU A 27 19.16 -17.25 -0.10
CA LEU A 27 17.72 -17.00 -0.04
C LEU A 27 17.01 -17.91 0.99
N ASP A 28 17.55 -19.10 1.25
CA ASP A 28 16.96 -20.14 2.13
C ASP A 28 17.57 -20.16 3.54
N SER A 29 18.29 -19.09 3.94
CA SER A 29 18.90 -18.96 5.27
C SER A 29 17.89 -18.81 6.44
N SER A 30 16.62 -19.15 6.25
CA SER A 30 15.58 -19.07 7.28
C SER A 30 15.33 -20.38 8.04
N ASN A 31 16.03 -21.48 7.75
CA ASN A 31 15.74 -22.78 8.40
C ASN A 31 16.94 -23.41 9.10
N THR A 32 17.35 -22.87 10.25
CA THR A 32 18.05 -23.65 11.29
C THR A 32 17.64 -23.20 12.70
N SER A 33 16.52 -23.74 13.20
CA SER A 33 16.47 -24.36 14.54
C SER A 33 15.06 -24.85 14.86
N ASN A 34 14.87 -26.16 14.68
CA ASN A 34 14.03 -27.09 15.44
C ASN A 34 12.50 -26.84 15.54
N GLU A 35 11.77 -27.77 14.93
CA GLU A 35 10.35 -28.13 15.09
C GLU A 35 9.86 -28.22 16.56
N PRO A 36 8.53 -28.20 16.88
CA PRO A 36 7.52 -28.96 16.14
C PRO A 36 6.16 -28.29 15.87
N THR A 37 5.52 -28.77 14.80
CA THR A 37 4.07 -28.81 14.58
C THR A 37 3.28 -27.51 14.80
N SER A 38 3.13 -26.76 13.71
CA SER A 38 1.82 -26.22 13.36
C SER A 38 1.76 -25.98 11.86
N THR A 39 0.79 -26.62 11.24
CA THR A 39 0.17 -26.23 9.98
C THR A 39 -0.28 -24.77 10.07
N LYS A 40 0.66 -23.83 9.95
CA LYS A 40 0.37 -22.46 9.59
C LYS A 40 0.59 -22.38 8.09
N THR A 41 -0.48 -22.66 7.35
CA THR A 41 -0.79 -21.85 6.19
C THR A 41 -0.45 -20.42 6.59
N SER A 42 0.59 -19.85 5.98
CA SER A 42 0.78 -18.41 6.04
C SER A 42 -0.38 -17.79 5.27
N SER A 43 -1.57 -17.78 5.88
CA SER A 43 -2.25 -16.51 6.07
C SER A 43 -1.21 -15.63 6.75
N TYR A 44 -0.36 -15.01 5.92
CA TYR A 44 0.00 -13.64 6.20
C TYR A 44 -1.34 -12.99 6.42
N SER A 45 -1.67 -12.78 7.70
CA SER A 45 -2.58 -11.74 8.07
C SER A 45 -1.96 -10.52 7.41
N ILE A 46 -2.38 -10.26 6.18
CA ILE A 46 -2.77 -8.92 5.79
C ILE A 46 -3.70 -8.57 6.94
N THR A 47 -3.16 -8.01 8.01
CA THR A 47 -3.87 -7.00 8.75
C THR A 47 -4.19 -6.02 7.65
N THR A 48 -5.36 -6.23 7.03
CA THR A 48 -6.17 -5.18 6.42
C THR A 48 -6.56 -4.27 7.58
N ASN A 49 -5.54 -3.70 8.21
CA ASN A 49 -5.58 -2.33 8.60
C ASN A 49 -5.93 -1.64 7.29
N ASN A 50 -7.24 -1.47 7.08
CA ASN A 50 -7.80 -0.46 6.19
C ASN A 50 -7.44 0.92 6.75
N ASP A 51 -6.22 1.08 7.26
CA ASP A 51 -5.67 2.35 7.67
C ASP A 51 -5.47 3.05 6.33
N SER A 52 -6.30 4.04 6.08
CA SER A 52 -6.21 4.83 4.85
C SER A 52 -4.77 5.33 4.73
N ALA A 53 -4.24 5.46 3.51
CA ALA A 53 -2.87 5.93 3.33
C ALA A 53 -2.65 7.29 4.02
N ILE A 54 -3.73 8.08 4.20
CA ILE A 54 -3.70 9.33 4.96
C ILE A 54 -3.45 9.12 6.46
N GLU A 55 -3.97 8.05 7.07
CA GLU A 55 -3.78 7.74 8.48
C GLU A 55 -2.35 7.24 8.74
N VAL A 56 -1.82 6.42 7.82
CA VAL A 56 -0.41 6.02 7.84
C VAL A 56 0.50 7.22 7.62
N LEU A 57 0.14 8.14 6.72
CA LEU A 57 0.90 9.37 6.51
C LEU A 57 0.88 10.29 7.72
N ASN A 58 -0.26 10.44 8.39
CA ASN A 58 -0.40 11.30 9.57
C ASN A 58 0.39 10.77 10.78
N SER A 59 0.57 9.46 10.88
CA SER A 59 1.42 8.82 11.89
C SER A 59 2.89 8.72 11.47
N PHE A 60 3.21 8.93 10.20
CA PHE A 60 4.56 8.87 9.67
C PHE A 60 5.39 10.09 10.05
N SER A 61 6.51 9.85 10.74
CA SER A 61 7.47 10.89 11.09
C SER A 61 8.77 10.69 10.33
N SER A 62 9.01 11.50 9.29
CA SER A 62 10.20 11.39 8.44
C SER A 62 11.54 11.46 9.19
N SER A 63 11.58 12.08 10.38
CA SER A 63 12.78 12.19 11.21
C SER A 63 13.09 10.94 12.04
N LYS A 64 12.12 10.02 12.18
CA LYS A 64 12.23 8.78 12.97
C LYS A 64 11.89 7.53 12.14
N ALA A 65 11.58 7.73 10.86
CA ALA A 65 11.05 6.71 9.98
C ALA A 65 12.01 5.53 9.85
N THR A 66 11.53 4.35 10.18
CA THR A 66 12.22 3.09 9.88
C THR A 66 11.98 2.66 8.44
N HIS A 67 12.74 1.66 7.99
CA HIS A 67 12.53 1.07 6.67
C HIS A 67 11.13 0.45 6.57
N GLU A 68 10.70 -0.20 7.63
CA GLU A 68 9.41 -0.87 7.76
C GLU A 68 8.25 0.13 7.67
N GLU A 69 8.34 1.25 8.39
CA GLU A 69 7.33 2.32 8.36
C GLU A 69 7.24 2.97 6.97
N SER A 70 8.38 3.16 6.32
CA SER A 70 8.43 3.71 4.96
C SER A 70 7.78 2.77 3.95
N GLN A 71 8.05 1.47 4.06
CA GLN A 71 7.41 0.44 3.22
C GLN A 71 5.91 0.34 3.50
N GLN A 72 5.49 0.49 4.76
CA GLN A 72 4.07 0.49 5.12
C GLN A 72 3.34 1.66 4.46
N LEU A 73 3.89 2.86 4.52
CA LEU A 73 3.33 4.04 3.86
C LEU A 73 3.20 3.85 2.34
N ILE A 74 4.26 3.35 1.69
CA ILE A 74 4.27 3.10 0.24
C ILE A 74 3.22 2.05 -0.14
N LYS A 75 3.11 0.96 0.62
CA LYS A 75 2.12 -0.09 0.38
C LYS A 75 0.69 0.43 0.52
N ALA A 76 0.42 1.21 1.57
CA ALA A 76 -0.88 1.83 1.78
C ALA A 76 -1.25 2.75 0.60
N TYR A 77 -0.31 3.60 0.17
CA TYR A 77 -0.50 4.49 -0.98
C TYR A 77 -0.78 3.73 -2.29
N ILE A 78 0.00 2.69 -2.59
CA ILE A 78 -0.21 1.88 -3.80
C ILE A 78 -1.56 1.16 -3.74
N SER A 79 -1.94 0.64 -2.58
CA SER A 79 -3.24 -0.02 -2.38
C SER A 79 -4.39 0.93 -2.68
N GLU A 80 -4.36 2.15 -2.12
CA GLU A 80 -5.39 3.17 -2.32
C GLU A 80 -5.46 3.64 -3.78
N MET A 81 -4.30 3.82 -4.43
CA MET A 81 -4.24 4.16 -5.85
C MET A 81 -4.84 3.06 -6.75
N ASN A 82 -4.59 1.80 -6.43
CA ASN A 82 -5.18 0.68 -7.16
C ASN A 82 -6.70 0.63 -6.97
N GLN A 83 -7.20 0.93 -5.77
CA GLN A 83 -8.62 1.03 -5.49
C GLN A 83 -9.27 2.18 -6.27
N ALA A 84 -8.64 3.36 -6.31
CA ALA A 84 -9.11 4.50 -7.09
C ALA A 84 -9.19 4.16 -8.59
N LYS A 85 -8.17 3.49 -9.12
CA LYS A 85 -8.16 3.01 -10.52
C LYS A 85 -9.25 1.96 -10.80
N HIS A 86 -9.56 1.13 -9.81
CA HIS A 86 -10.67 0.17 -9.93
C HIS A 86 -12.02 0.90 -10.00
N LEU A 87 -12.24 1.90 -9.13
CA LEU A 87 -13.45 2.73 -9.12
C LEU A 87 -13.64 3.52 -10.43
N GLU A 88 -12.55 4.01 -11.01
CA GLU A 88 -12.56 4.66 -12.33
C GLU A 88 -13.02 3.68 -13.41
N LYS A 89 -12.46 2.46 -13.42
CA LYS A 89 -12.84 1.43 -14.40
C LYS A 89 -14.24 0.88 -14.20
N SER A 90 -14.74 0.83 -12.97
CA SER A 90 -16.06 0.26 -12.66
C SER A 90 -17.22 1.21 -12.98
N GLY A 91 -16.93 2.46 -13.37
CA GLY A 91 -17.95 3.48 -13.63
C GLY A 91 -18.72 3.89 -12.37
N GLU A 92 -18.23 3.51 -11.19
CA GLU A 92 -18.81 3.91 -9.92
C GLU A 92 -18.67 5.42 -9.68
N ILE A 93 -17.60 6.03 -10.20
CA ILE A 93 -17.37 7.47 -10.16
C ILE A 93 -18.48 8.22 -10.92
N ASP A 94 -18.89 7.73 -12.10
CA ASP A 94 -19.96 8.36 -12.88
C ASP A 94 -21.31 8.26 -12.17
N LYS A 95 -21.59 7.10 -11.55
CA LYS A 95 -22.81 6.92 -10.72
C LYS A 95 -22.80 7.83 -9.50
N LEU A 96 -21.64 8.03 -8.88
CA LEU A 96 -21.49 8.95 -7.77
C LEU A 96 -21.71 10.40 -8.22
N GLY A 97 -21.16 10.79 -9.37
CA GLY A 97 -21.40 12.11 -9.98
C GLY A 97 -22.89 12.38 -10.21
N GLN A 98 -23.60 11.44 -10.84
CA GLN A 98 -25.05 11.55 -11.06
C GLN A 98 -25.83 11.69 -9.75
N LYS A 99 -25.44 10.95 -8.69
CA LYS A 99 -26.07 11.09 -7.38
C LYS A 99 -25.81 12.47 -6.78
N ILE A 100 -24.61 13.01 -6.90
CA ILE A 100 -24.25 14.36 -6.42
C ILE A 100 -25.10 15.42 -7.13
N ASP A 101 -25.29 15.30 -8.45
CA ASP A 101 -26.11 16.24 -9.21
C ASP A 101 -27.59 16.17 -8.77
N ILE A 102 -28.14 14.97 -8.60
CA ILE A 102 -29.51 14.79 -8.08
C ILE A 102 -29.66 15.41 -6.67
N LEU A 103 -28.67 15.23 -5.81
CA LEU A 103 -28.67 15.81 -4.46
C LEU A 103 -28.58 17.34 -4.51
N ARG A 104 -27.79 17.89 -5.44
CA ARG A 104 -27.70 19.34 -5.67
C ARG A 104 -29.03 19.92 -6.14
N ASP A 105 -29.68 19.30 -7.12
CA ASP A 105 -30.98 19.73 -7.63
C ASP A 105 -32.05 19.71 -6.54
N LYS A 106 -32.05 18.66 -5.70
CA LYS A 106 -32.94 18.57 -4.53
C LYS A 106 -32.66 19.67 -3.52
N GLY A 107 -31.39 19.99 -3.27
CA GLY A 107 -30.98 21.08 -2.37
C GLY A 107 -31.46 22.45 -2.86
N GLN A 108 -31.28 22.74 -4.15
CA GLN A 108 -31.73 23.98 -4.77
C GLN A 108 -33.26 24.12 -4.74
N ASN A 109 -33.99 23.04 -5.01
CA ASN A 109 -35.45 23.05 -4.93
C ASN A 109 -35.93 23.29 -3.49
N LEU A 110 -35.30 22.65 -2.51
CA LEU A 110 -35.60 22.88 -1.09
C LEU A 110 -35.32 24.33 -0.66
N GLU A 111 -34.18 24.90 -1.09
CA GLU A 111 -33.84 26.30 -0.84
C GLU A 111 -34.89 27.26 -1.44
N SER A 112 -35.31 27.02 -2.69
CA SER A 112 -36.36 27.79 -3.35
C SER A 112 -37.68 27.73 -2.57
N THR A 113 -38.10 26.53 -2.18
CA THR A 113 -39.34 26.32 -1.42
C THR A 113 -39.29 27.02 -0.05
N LEU A 114 -38.14 26.94 0.64
CA LEU A 114 -37.96 27.60 1.93
C LEU A 114 -37.95 29.13 1.81
N ASN A 115 -37.41 29.68 0.73
CA ASN A 115 -37.46 31.13 0.46
C ASN A 115 -38.88 31.63 0.17
N GLU A 116 -39.73 30.82 -0.47
CA GLU A 116 -41.13 31.17 -0.72
C GLU A 116 -42.00 31.13 0.56
N VAL A 117 -41.67 30.24 1.51
CA VAL A 117 -42.39 30.08 2.79
C VAL A 117 -41.89 31.07 3.86
N LYS A 118 -40.81 31.80 3.60
CA LYS A 118 -40.28 32.81 4.50
C LYS A 118 -41.22 34.02 4.56
N VAL A 119 -42.15 33.97 5.52
CA VAL A 119 -43.01 35.09 5.96
C VAL A 119 -42.16 36.25 6.45
#